data_AF-A0A271JE52-F1
#
_entry.id   AF-A0A271JE52-F1
#
_cell.length_a   1.000
_cell.length_b   1.000
_cell.length_c   1.000
_cell.angle_alpha   90.00
_cell.angle_beta   90.00
_cell.angle_gamma   90.00
#
_symmetry.space_group_name_H-M   'P 1'
#
loop_
_entity.id
_entity.type
_entity.pdbx_description
1 polymer ?
#
loop_
_entity_poly.entity_id
_entity_poly.type
_entity_poly.pdbx_seq_one_letter_code
_entity_poly.pdbx_strand_id
1 'polypeptide(L)'
;MSRLLPLAALVLALAACDASAPEPQLATADLDDAAVTLASAVAFDAGGLLEDAAASAALATSFSGAARTSALDRPGCRADRTYDAATGAWTAVADCERGDPDGRFYVAFARTSTYRFLDGDGQPQETRQGAVTAEHAVLSGSSTFRSPFGVHVLQSLTTDLTVSDLDAELVTIDGTVQRAATDTLRGPRGERTLAYELDATLDGIQGPRGLAKRWRRAVDGTITGTLRATLTRTPRDGETSLVEIDEAFTIEFPVTGSGDRVAEILLGGRRYRADIDTGEIGGLAL
;
A
#
# COMPACT_ATOMS: atom_id res chain seq x y z
N MET A 1 71.28 35.03 27.84
CA MET A 1 70.75 33.67 28.07
C MET A 1 69.23 33.73 27.92
N SER A 2 68.63 32.74 27.23
CA SER A 2 67.18 32.55 27.03
C SER A 2 66.54 33.45 25.96
N ARG A 3 66.41 33.01 24.69
CA ARG A 3 65.42 32.08 24.06
C ARG A 3 64.16 32.83 23.55
N LEU A 4 64.00 32.99 22.22
CA LEU A 4 63.13 32.22 21.29
C LEU A 4 61.63 32.58 21.48
N LEU A 5 60.99 33.28 20.53
CA LEU A 5 60.21 32.78 19.35
C LEU A 5 58.72 33.25 19.49
N PRO A 6 57.88 33.22 18.43
CA PRO A 6 57.40 34.42 17.73
C PRO A 6 55.88 34.66 17.87
N LEU A 7 55.46 35.87 17.49
CA LEU A 7 54.10 36.17 17.04
C LEU A 7 53.78 35.31 15.81
N ALA A 8 52.99 34.25 15.96
CA ALA A 8 52.24 33.62 14.87
C ALA A 8 51.17 32.70 15.45
N ALA A 9 49.96 33.22 15.69
CA ALA A 9 48.73 32.44 15.77
C ALA A 9 47.52 33.38 15.91
N LEU A 10 47.18 34.08 14.83
CA LEU A 10 45.82 34.54 14.61
C LEU A 10 45.47 34.10 13.19
N VAL A 11 44.22 33.68 12.98
CA VAL A 11 43.67 33.01 11.78
C VAL A 11 43.75 31.48 11.85
N LEU A 12 42.77 30.87 12.52
CA LEU A 12 42.06 29.64 12.11
C LEU A 12 41.05 29.26 13.18
N ALA A 13 39.97 30.05 13.28
CA ALA A 13 38.76 29.66 13.96
C ALA A 13 37.61 30.24 13.14
N LEU A 14 37.14 29.49 12.14
CA LEU A 14 35.86 29.63 11.41
C LEU A 14 35.92 28.78 10.12
N ALA A 15 36.09 27.46 10.25
CA ALA A 15 35.87 26.51 9.16
C ALA A 15 35.77 25.08 9.72
N ALA A 16 34.73 24.78 10.50
CA ALA A 16 34.30 23.40 10.79
C ALA A 16 32.98 23.41 11.57
N CYS A 17 31.88 23.79 10.92
CA CYS A 17 30.53 23.41 11.32
C CYS A 17 29.74 23.16 10.04
N ASP A 18 30.10 22.09 9.34
CA ASP A 18 29.22 21.41 8.38
C ASP A 18 29.58 19.92 8.44
N ALA A 19 29.45 19.36 9.64
CA ALA A 19 29.25 17.93 9.78
C ALA A 19 27.78 17.78 10.12
N SER A 20 26.96 17.57 9.08
CA SER A 20 25.62 17.02 9.24
C SER A 20 25.77 15.85 10.20
N ALA A 21 25.16 15.94 11.39
CA ALA A 21 25.09 14.79 12.28
C ALA A 21 24.53 13.62 11.46
N PRO A 22 25.11 12.41 11.52
CA PRO A 22 24.50 11.27 10.85
C PRO A 22 23.05 11.18 11.35
N GLU A 23 22.10 11.09 10.41
CA GLU A 23 20.70 10.89 10.77
C GLU A 23 20.61 9.71 11.73
N PRO A 24 19.90 9.85 12.86
CA PRO A 24 19.80 8.78 13.83
C PRO A 24 19.20 7.56 13.13
N GLN A 25 19.97 6.47 13.07
CA GLN A 25 19.48 5.21 12.53
C GLN A 25 18.26 4.76 13.35
N LEU A 26 17.17 4.47 12.64
CA LEU A 26 15.96 3.94 13.24
C LEU A 26 16.28 2.68 14.05
N ALA A 27 15.68 2.55 15.24
CA ALA A 27 15.84 1.33 16.00
C ALA A 27 15.12 0.19 15.27
N THR A 28 15.59 -1.04 15.50
CA THR A 28 14.94 -2.24 14.96
C THR A 28 13.43 -2.27 15.23
N ALA A 29 13.00 -1.85 16.43
CA ALA A 29 11.60 -1.83 16.81
C ALA A 29 10.76 -0.80 16.03
N ASP A 30 11.36 0.32 15.59
CA ASP A 30 10.71 1.31 14.71
C ASP A 30 10.44 0.70 13.33
N LEU A 31 11.45 0.04 12.75
CA LEU A 31 11.35 -0.64 11.46
C LEU A 31 10.35 -1.80 11.51
N ASP A 32 10.29 -2.54 12.62
CA ASP A 32 9.32 -3.62 12.81
C ASP A 32 7.87 -3.08 12.84
N ASP A 33 7.62 -1.93 13.48
CA ASP A 33 6.31 -1.28 13.50
C ASP A 33 5.93 -0.74 12.12
N ALA A 34 6.86 -0.08 11.43
CA ALA A 34 6.67 0.39 10.05
C ALA A 34 6.40 -0.77 9.06
N ALA A 35 7.08 -1.90 9.21
CA ALA A 35 6.86 -3.07 8.38
C ALA A 35 5.43 -3.63 8.55
N VAL A 36 4.90 -3.68 9.78
CA VAL A 36 3.52 -4.14 10.04
C VAL A 36 2.49 -3.24 9.36
N THR A 37 2.72 -1.94 9.40
CA THR A 37 1.91 -0.95 8.68
C THR A 37 1.98 -1.17 7.17
N LEU A 38 3.17 -1.36 6.59
CA LEU A 38 3.31 -1.66 5.15
C LEU A 38 2.61 -2.96 4.76
N ALA A 39 2.77 -4.01 5.57
CA ALA A 39 2.12 -5.30 5.33
C ALA A 39 0.59 -5.17 5.31
N SER A 40 0.03 -4.42 6.26
CA SER A 40 -1.41 -4.14 6.33
C SER A 40 -1.88 -3.23 5.20
N ALA A 41 -1.05 -2.28 4.76
CA ALA A 41 -1.36 -1.39 3.65
C ALA A 41 -1.47 -2.13 2.31
N VAL A 42 -0.80 -3.28 2.15
CA VAL A 42 -0.83 -4.09 0.94
C VAL A 42 -1.85 -5.23 0.99
N ALA A 43 -2.12 -5.79 2.17
CA ALA A 43 -2.91 -7.02 2.33
C ALA A 43 -4.37 -6.94 1.82
N PHE A 44 -4.88 -8.07 1.34
CA PHE A 44 -6.22 -8.22 0.77
C PHE A 44 -7.35 -7.99 1.79
N ASP A 45 -7.29 -8.64 2.95
CA ASP A 45 -8.38 -8.58 3.93
C ASP A 45 -8.40 -7.23 4.67
N ALA A 46 -7.27 -6.52 4.64
CA ALA A 46 -7.15 -5.15 5.12
C ALA A 46 -7.75 -4.10 4.16
N GLY A 47 -8.21 -4.50 2.97
CA GLY A 47 -8.60 -3.55 1.91
C GLY A 47 -7.42 -2.70 1.44
N GLY A 48 -6.23 -3.32 1.43
CA GLY A 48 -4.98 -2.73 0.98
C GLY A 48 -4.79 -2.77 -0.54
N LEU A 49 -3.59 -2.43 -1.00
CA LEU A 49 -3.28 -2.22 -2.41
C LEU A 49 -3.60 -3.43 -3.30
N LEU A 50 -3.48 -4.65 -2.79
CA LEU A 50 -3.84 -5.84 -3.55
C LEU A 50 -5.35 -5.95 -3.84
N GLU A 51 -6.21 -5.39 -2.98
CA GLU A 51 -7.65 -5.32 -3.25
C GLU A 51 -7.95 -4.37 -4.42
N ASP A 52 -7.21 -3.27 -4.54
CA ASP A 52 -7.34 -2.31 -5.64
C ASP A 52 -6.74 -2.86 -6.94
N ALA A 53 -5.58 -3.54 -6.87
CA ALA A 53 -5.00 -4.27 -8.00
C ALA A 53 -5.97 -5.35 -8.52
N ALA A 54 -6.53 -6.17 -7.62
CA ALA A 54 -7.52 -7.18 -8.01
C ALA A 54 -8.83 -6.58 -8.54
N ALA A 55 -9.25 -5.41 -8.06
CA ALA A 55 -10.40 -4.69 -8.61
C ALA A 55 -10.12 -4.25 -10.05
N SER A 56 -8.90 -3.77 -10.31
CA SER A 56 -8.42 -3.40 -11.65
C SER A 56 -8.39 -4.61 -12.57
N ALA A 57 -7.90 -5.75 -12.10
CA ALA A 57 -7.88 -7.00 -12.85
C ALA A 57 -9.27 -7.54 -13.21
N ALA A 58 -10.29 -7.25 -12.38
CA ALA A 58 -11.66 -7.62 -12.68
C ALA A 58 -12.21 -6.89 -13.92
N LEU A 59 -11.59 -5.77 -14.34
CA LEU A 59 -11.90 -5.07 -15.60
C LEU A 59 -11.57 -5.91 -16.83
N ALA A 60 -10.71 -6.93 -16.72
CA ALA A 60 -10.44 -7.84 -17.82
C ALA A 60 -11.56 -8.88 -18.04
N THR A 61 -12.61 -8.90 -17.21
CA THR A 61 -13.74 -9.83 -17.36
C THR A 61 -14.80 -9.34 -18.33
N SER A 62 -15.59 -10.23 -18.93
CA SER A 62 -16.69 -9.85 -19.81
C SER A 62 -17.86 -9.13 -19.12
N PHE A 63 -17.87 -9.09 -17.77
CA PHE A 63 -18.93 -8.45 -16.97
C PHE A 63 -18.56 -7.05 -16.49
N SER A 64 -17.34 -6.58 -16.78
CA SER A 64 -16.90 -5.23 -16.46
C SER A 64 -17.62 -4.23 -17.38
N GLY A 65 -18.57 -3.46 -16.82
CA GLY A 65 -19.43 -2.54 -17.57
C GLY A 65 -20.92 -2.64 -17.25
N ALA A 66 -21.37 -3.65 -16.48
CA ALA A 66 -22.76 -3.69 -16.03
C ALA A 66 -23.01 -2.65 -14.90
N ALA A 67 -24.10 -1.88 -15.02
CA ALA A 67 -24.46 -0.76 -14.13
C ALA A 67 -24.66 -1.15 -12.65
N ARG A 68 -25.00 -2.41 -12.39
CA ARG A 68 -25.06 -2.98 -11.04
C ARG A 68 -24.57 -4.41 -11.05
N THR A 69 -23.51 -4.67 -10.30
CA THR A 69 -23.13 -6.03 -9.93
C THR A 69 -23.12 -6.11 -8.41
N SER A 70 -24.01 -6.90 -7.82
CA SER A 70 -23.68 -7.54 -6.55
C SER A 70 -22.48 -8.43 -6.86
N ALA A 71 -21.29 -8.05 -6.42
CA ALA A 71 -20.10 -8.81 -6.74
C ALA A 71 -20.27 -10.22 -6.15
N LEU A 72 -20.51 -11.22 -7.00
CA LEU A 72 -20.47 -12.64 -6.63
C LEU A 72 -19.14 -12.99 -5.90
N ASP A 73 -18.12 -12.15 -6.09
CA ASP A 73 -16.75 -12.33 -5.61
C ASP A 73 -16.38 -11.52 -4.37
N ARG A 74 -17.22 -10.56 -3.96
CA ARG A 74 -17.01 -9.73 -2.76
C ARG A 74 -18.31 -9.65 -1.96
N PRO A 75 -18.67 -10.71 -1.21
CA PRO A 75 -19.84 -10.66 -0.33
C PRO A 75 -19.71 -9.49 0.64
N GLY A 76 -20.79 -8.72 0.80
CA GLY A 76 -20.79 -7.48 1.58
C GLY A 76 -20.37 -6.22 0.83
N CYS A 77 -20.05 -6.33 -0.47
CA CYS A 77 -19.74 -5.18 -1.32
C CYS A 77 -20.85 -4.84 -2.29
N ARG A 78 -21.12 -3.55 -2.44
CA ARG A 78 -21.97 -2.95 -3.46
C ARG A 78 -21.14 -1.98 -4.29
N ALA A 79 -21.34 -2.00 -5.61
CA ALA A 79 -20.78 -1.01 -6.51
C ALA A 79 -21.86 -0.48 -7.46
N ASP A 80 -22.05 0.84 -7.46
CA ASP A 80 -22.86 1.54 -8.46
C ASP A 80 -21.93 2.10 -9.54
N ARG A 81 -22.31 1.94 -10.80
CA ARG A 81 -21.49 2.35 -11.95
C ARG A 81 -22.28 3.22 -12.93
N THR A 82 -21.63 4.28 -13.40
CA THR A 82 -22.20 5.23 -14.36
C THR A 82 -21.20 5.48 -15.48
N TYR A 83 -21.63 5.38 -16.72
CA TYR A 83 -20.82 5.71 -17.89
C TYR A 83 -21.06 7.16 -18.32
N ASP A 84 -19.98 7.87 -18.62
CA ASP A 84 -20.02 9.19 -19.25
C ASP A 84 -19.45 9.10 -20.67
N ALA A 85 -20.32 9.28 -21.67
CA ALA A 85 -19.95 9.21 -23.07
C ALA A 85 -19.06 10.37 -23.54
N ALA A 86 -19.05 11.52 -22.84
CA ALA A 86 -18.20 12.66 -23.20
C ALA A 86 -16.73 12.39 -22.87
N THR A 87 -16.49 11.73 -21.73
CA THR A 87 -15.15 11.32 -21.31
C THR A 87 -14.84 9.88 -21.70
N GLY A 88 -15.80 9.09 -22.16
CA GLY A 88 -15.60 7.66 -22.45
C GLY A 88 -15.15 6.88 -21.21
N ALA A 89 -15.58 7.31 -20.02
CA ALA A 89 -15.15 6.76 -18.74
C ALA A 89 -16.33 6.28 -17.90
N TRP A 90 -16.11 5.19 -17.19
CA TRP A 90 -16.99 4.75 -16.12
C TRP A 90 -16.55 5.37 -14.80
N THR A 91 -17.51 5.77 -13.98
CA THR A 91 -17.32 6.06 -12.57
C THR A 91 -17.95 4.95 -11.75
N ALA A 92 -17.20 4.40 -10.79
CA ALA A 92 -17.67 3.39 -9.86
C ALA A 92 -17.58 3.90 -8.41
N VAL A 93 -18.70 3.81 -7.69
CA VAL A 93 -18.78 4.08 -6.25
C VAL A 93 -19.00 2.76 -5.55
N ALA A 94 -17.99 2.29 -4.82
CA ALA A 94 -18.01 1.04 -4.10
C ALA A 94 -18.10 1.28 -2.59
N ASP A 95 -18.94 0.51 -1.93
CA ASP A 95 -19.09 0.44 -0.48
C ASP A 95 -19.05 -1.04 -0.08
N CYS A 96 -18.18 -1.36 0.88
CA CYS A 96 -17.90 -2.71 1.28
C CYS A 96 -17.83 -2.81 2.79
N GLU A 97 -18.53 -3.80 3.35
CA GLU A 97 -18.44 -4.16 4.76
C GLU A 97 -18.33 -5.68 4.89
N ARG A 98 -17.30 -6.15 5.60
CA ARG A 98 -17.04 -7.58 5.82
C ARG A 98 -16.63 -7.83 7.27
N GLY A 99 -17.11 -8.93 7.84
CA GLY A 99 -16.83 -9.32 9.22
C GLY A 99 -17.86 -8.79 10.20
N ASP A 100 -17.52 -8.87 11.49
CA ASP A 100 -18.35 -8.41 12.60
C ASP A 100 -17.76 -7.10 13.14
N PRO A 101 -18.51 -5.97 13.15
CA PRO A 101 -18.03 -4.70 13.70
C PRO A 101 -17.52 -4.78 15.15
N ASP A 102 -18.03 -5.71 15.93
CA ASP A 102 -17.62 -5.97 17.32
C ASP A 102 -16.65 -7.17 17.43
N GLY A 103 -16.37 -7.82 16.31
CA GLY A 103 -15.51 -8.98 16.21
C GLY A 103 -14.01 -8.67 16.20
N ARG A 104 -13.22 -9.74 16.14
CA ARG A 104 -11.75 -9.67 16.05
C ARG A 104 -11.25 -9.22 14.68
N PHE A 105 -12.02 -9.48 13.64
CA PHE A 105 -11.71 -9.11 12.27
C PHE A 105 -12.89 -8.37 11.67
N TYR A 106 -12.62 -7.16 11.20
CA TYR A 106 -13.61 -6.29 10.57
C TYR A 106 -12.94 -5.44 9.50
N VAL A 107 -13.60 -5.27 8.37
CA VAL A 107 -13.18 -4.30 7.35
C VAL A 107 -14.39 -3.59 6.78
N ALA A 108 -14.32 -2.26 6.75
CA ALA A 108 -15.24 -1.43 6.01
C ALA A 108 -14.44 -0.47 5.12
N PHE A 109 -14.85 -0.30 3.87
CA PHE A 109 -14.22 0.64 2.97
C PHE A 109 -15.18 1.23 1.95
N ALA A 110 -14.90 2.47 1.57
CA ALA A 110 -15.55 3.15 0.46
C ALA A 110 -14.50 3.57 -0.57
N ARG A 111 -14.83 3.46 -1.85
CA ARG A 111 -13.99 3.90 -2.98
C ARG A 111 -14.84 4.64 -4.00
N THR A 112 -14.30 5.73 -4.52
CA THR A 112 -14.74 6.32 -5.78
C THR A 112 -13.61 6.16 -6.77
N SER A 113 -13.90 5.54 -7.90
CA SER A 113 -12.92 5.22 -8.92
C SER A 113 -13.45 5.53 -10.31
N THR A 114 -12.55 5.72 -11.25
CA THR A 114 -12.83 5.81 -12.67
C THR A 114 -12.10 4.71 -13.43
N TYR A 115 -12.68 4.25 -14.53
CA TYR A 115 -11.98 3.37 -15.45
C TYR A 115 -12.40 3.60 -16.90
N ARG A 116 -11.48 3.32 -17.82
CA ARG A 116 -11.67 3.45 -19.28
C ARG A 116 -11.10 2.22 -19.96
N PHE A 117 -11.83 1.65 -20.91
CA PHE A 117 -11.29 0.62 -21.79
C PHE A 117 -10.74 1.28 -23.03
N LEU A 118 -9.53 0.88 -23.44
CA LEU A 118 -8.87 1.44 -24.61
C LEU A 118 -8.65 0.35 -25.65
N ASP A 119 -8.97 0.65 -26.91
CA ASP A 119 -8.67 -0.23 -28.05
C ASP A 119 -7.17 -0.21 -28.40
N GLY A 120 -6.80 -0.93 -29.46
CA GLY A 120 -5.41 -0.99 -29.93
C GLY A 120 -4.83 0.34 -30.41
N ASP A 121 -5.69 1.33 -30.71
CA ASP A 121 -5.31 2.69 -31.11
C ASP A 121 -5.37 3.67 -29.92
N GLY A 122 -5.62 3.17 -28.70
CA GLY A 122 -5.74 3.97 -27.49
C GLY A 122 -7.05 4.77 -27.39
N GLN A 123 -8.05 4.45 -28.21
CA GLN A 123 -9.34 5.15 -28.16
C GLN A 123 -10.24 4.57 -27.08
N PRO A 124 -10.94 5.42 -26.30
CA PRO A 124 -11.83 4.95 -25.25
C PRO A 124 -13.08 4.30 -25.84
N GLN A 125 -13.49 3.19 -25.22
CA GLN A 125 -14.70 2.46 -25.56
C GLN A 125 -15.51 2.09 -24.31
N GLU A 126 -16.83 2.01 -24.47
CA GLU A 126 -17.75 1.75 -23.35
C GLU A 126 -17.59 0.35 -22.76
N THR A 127 -17.28 -0.64 -23.60
CA THR A 127 -17.23 -2.04 -23.20
C THR A 127 -15.82 -2.60 -23.28
N ARG A 128 -15.54 -3.66 -22.53
CA ARG A 128 -14.26 -4.38 -22.58
C ARG A 128 -14.00 -5.09 -23.92
N GLN A 129 -15.03 -5.39 -24.71
CA GLN A 129 -14.86 -6.18 -25.94
C GLN A 129 -13.99 -5.44 -26.97
N GLY A 130 -12.85 -6.02 -27.33
CA GLY A 130 -11.89 -5.40 -28.25
C GLY A 130 -10.88 -4.46 -27.60
N ALA A 131 -10.98 -4.24 -26.28
CA ALA A 131 -10.01 -3.45 -25.52
C ALA A 131 -8.70 -4.21 -25.36
N VAL A 132 -7.57 -3.52 -25.52
CA VAL A 132 -6.23 -4.05 -25.31
C VAL A 132 -5.73 -3.69 -23.91
N THR A 133 -6.06 -2.48 -23.44
CA THR A 133 -5.70 -1.98 -22.11
C THR A 133 -6.91 -1.34 -21.42
N ALA A 134 -6.78 -1.14 -20.11
CA ALA A 134 -7.70 -0.34 -19.34
C ALA A 134 -6.94 0.61 -18.40
N GLU A 135 -7.43 1.83 -18.27
CA GLU A 135 -7.00 2.76 -17.24
C GLU A 135 -7.94 2.59 -16.03
N HIS A 136 -7.40 2.62 -14.82
CA HIS A 136 -8.17 2.58 -13.58
C HIS A 136 -7.54 3.49 -12.53
N ALA A 137 -8.33 4.43 -12.01
CA ALA A 137 -7.89 5.36 -10.99
C ALA A 137 -8.86 5.36 -9.82
N VAL A 138 -8.36 5.18 -8.59
CA VAL A 138 -9.11 5.54 -7.39
C VAL A 138 -8.94 7.03 -7.19
N LEU A 139 -10.05 7.77 -7.19
CA LEU A 139 -10.06 9.22 -6.96
C LEU A 139 -10.12 9.58 -5.48
N SER A 140 -10.75 8.71 -4.69
CA SER A 140 -10.80 8.83 -3.24
C SER A 140 -11.14 7.49 -2.62
N GLY A 141 -10.56 7.22 -1.46
CA GLY A 141 -10.88 6.03 -0.68
C GLY A 141 -10.69 6.25 0.81
N SER A 142 -11.50 5.55 1.60
CA SER A 142 -11.34 5.43 3.05
C SER A 142 -11.58 3.98 3.47
N SER A 143 -10.97 3.57 4.56
CA SER A 143 -11.21 2.25 5.13
C SER A 143 -10.93 2.23 6.62
N THR A 144 -11.59 1.31 7.31
CA THR A 144 -11.23 0.87 8.65
C THR A 144 -11.04 -0.63 8.59
N PHE A 145 -9.86 -1.09 8.98
CA PHE A 145 -9.56 -2.50 9.16
C PHE A 145 -9.19 -2.75 10.61
N ARG A 146 -9.76 -3.79 11.21
CA ARG A 146 -9.44 -4.27 12.55
C ARG A 146 -8.94 -5.69 12.45
N SER A 147 -7.83 -5.94 13.13
CA SER A 147 -7.26 -7.25 13.37
C SER A 147 -7.00 -7.43 14.87
N PRO A 148 -6.62 -8.64 15.33
CA PRO A 148 -6.14 -8.83 16.70
C PRO A 148 -4.93 -7.98 17.08
N PHE A 149 -4.19 -7.47 16.09
CA PHE A 149 -2.91 -6.77 16.28
C PHE A 149 -3.02 -5.25 16.20
N GLY A 150 -4.11 -4.75 15.61
CA GLY A 150 -4.29 -3.31 15.47
C GLY A 150 -5.57 -2.89 14.78
N VAL A 151 -5.72 -1.57 14.72
CA VAL A 151 -6.75 -0.88 13.95
C VAL A 151 -6.02 -0.01 12.93
N HIS A 152 -6.41 -0.13 11.67
CA HIS A 152 -5.82 0.58 10.54
C HIS A 152 -6.91 1.45 9.93
N VAL A 153 -6.67 2.76 9.87
CA VAL A 153 -7.65 3.74 9.38
C VAL A 153 -7.05 4.46 8.18
N LEU A 154 -7.52 4.10 6.99
CA LEU A 154 -7.18 4.79 5.74
C LEU A 154 -7.97 6.09 5.64
N GLN A 155 -7.25 7.20 5.53
CA GLN A 155 -7.79 8.55 5.47
C GLN A 155 -7.92 9.04 4.04
N SER A 156 -6.94 8.72 3.19
CA SER A 156 -6.97 9.03 1.76
C SER A 156 -6.28 7.94 0.94
N LEU A 157 -6.78 7.74 -0.27
CA LEU A 157 -6.20 6.88 -1.27
C LEU A 157 -6.47 7.48 -2.64
N THR A 158 -5.41 7.62 -3.43
CA THR A 158 -5.47 7.85 -4.86
C THR A 158 -4.61 6.83 -5.58
N THR A 159 -5.05 6.42 -6.75
CA THR A 159 -4.26 5.54 -7.62
C THR A 159 -4.39 6.00 -9.06
N ASP A 160 -3.37 5.70 -9.86
CA ASP A 160 -3.41 5.80 -11.31
C ASP A 160 -2.76 4.53 -11.87
N LEU A 161 -3.59 3.60 -12.33
CA LEU A 161 -3.20 2.25 -12.70
C LEU A 161 -3.53 2.00 -14.17
N THR A 162 -2.62 1.34 -14.86
CA THR A 162 -2.82 0.78 -16.19
C THR A 162 -2.90 -0.73 -16.07
N VAL A 163 -3.94 -1.32 -16.65
CA VAL A 163 -4.10 -2.76 -16.80
C VAL A 163 -3.85 -3.11 -18.26
N SER A 164 -2.84 -3.92 -18.51
CA SER A 164 -2.50 -4.43 -19.84
C SER A 164 -2.78 -5.94 -19.94
N ASP A 165 -2.64 -6.48 -21.15
CA ASP A 165 -2.87 -7.89 -21.43
C ASP A 165 -4.29 -8.38 -21.08
N LEU A 166 -5.31 -7.55 -21.33
CA LEU A 166 -6.70 -7.85 -20.93
C LEU A 166 -7.23 -9.19 -21.47
N ASP A 167 -6.69 -9.69 -22.58
CA ASP A 167 -7.07 -10.97 -23.19
C ASP A 167 -6.26 -12.19 -22.71
N ALA A 168 -5.14 -11.97 -22.03
CA ALA A 168 -4.27 -13.03 -21.52
C ALA A 168 -4.83 -13.72 -20.27
N GLU A 169 -4.20 -14.82 -19.87
CA GLU A 169 -4.52 -15.51 -18.61
C GLU A 169 -4.05 -14.70 -17.39
N LEU A 170 -2.88 -14.07 -17.50
CA LEU A 170 -2.34 -13.13 -16.53
C LEU A 170 -2.45 -11.73 -17.09
N VAL A 171 -3.00 -10.81 -16.31
CA VAL A 171 -2.98 -9.38 -16.62
C VAL A 171 -1.82 -8.73 -15.89
N THR A 172 -1.28 -7.66 -16.47
CA THR A 172 -0.22 -6.87 -15.85
C THR A 172 -0.80 -5.53 -15.39
N ILE A 173 -0.42 -5.09 -14.20
CA ILE A 173 -0.84 -3.84 -13.58
C ILE A 173 0.40 -3.01 -13.26
N ASP A 174 0.45 -1.82 -13.83
CA ASP A 174 1.47 -0.82 -13.59
C ASP A 174 0.82 0.45 -13.07
N GLY A 175 1.54 1.26 -12.30
CA GLY A 175 1.05 2.59 -11.96
C GLY A 175 1.52 3.10 -10.61
N THR A 176 0.79 4.09 -10.10
CA THR A 176 1.15 4.79 -8.87
C THR A 176 0.03 4.78 -7.85
N VAL A 177 0.42 4.89 -6.59
CA VAL A 177 -0.47 4.89 -5.43
C VAL A 177 0.02 5.97 -4.48
N GLN A 178 -0.92 6.76 -3.97
CA GLN A 178 -0.69 7.62 -2.82
C GLN A 178 -1.72 7.29 -1.75
N ARG A 179 -1.25 7.13 -0.51
CA ARG A 179 -2.07 6.71 0.61
C ARG A 179 -1.67 7.47 1.86
N ALA A 180 -2.66 7.97 2.61
CA ALA A 180 -2.45 8.47 3.96
C ALA A 180 -3.36 7.75 4.95
N ALA A 181 -2.83 7.40 6.12
CA ALA A 181 -3.54 6.59 7.10
C ALA A 181 -3.00 6.74 8.52
N THR A 182 -3.74 6.19 9.46
CA THR A 182 -3.32 6.05 10.86
C THR A 182 -3.54 4.63 11.33
N ASP A 183 -2.47 3.99 11.78
CA ASP A 183 -2.50 2.63 12.29
C ASP A 183 -2.18 2.63 13.79
N THR A 184 -3.05 2.03 14.59
CA THR A 184 -2.83 1.80 16.02
C THR A 184 -2.55 0.33 16.25
N LEU A 185 -1.31 0.01 16.59
CA LEU A 185 -0.83 -1.33 16.93
C LEU A 185 -0.86 -1.53 18.44
N ARG A 186 -1.30 -2.71 18.89
CA ARG A 186 -1.39 -3.05 20.31
C ARG A 186 -0.70 -4.39 20.59
N GLY A 187 0.17 -4.39 21.60
CA GLY A 187 0.86 -5.59 22.05
C GLY A 187 1.63 -5.41 23.36
N PRO A 188 2.54 -6.33 23.74
CA PRO A 188 3.38 -6.24 24.94
C PRO A 188 4.26 -4.98 24.98
N ARG A 189 4.59 -4.40 23.81
CA ARG A 189 5.35 -3.15 23.71
C ARG A 189 4.52 -1.88 24.01
N GLY A 190 3.25 -2.03 24.39
CA GLY A 190 2.32 -0.91 24.58
C GLY A 190 1.60 -0.54 23.29
N GLU A 191 0.91 0.60 23.32
CA GLU A 191 0.22 1.14 22.16
C GLU A 191 1.21 1.94 21.30
N ARG A 192 1.20 1.68 20.00
CA ARG A 192 1.99 2.40 19.00
C ARG A 192 1.06 2.90 17.93
N THR A 193 1.09 4.20 17.65
CA THR A 193 0.28 4.81 16.60
C THR A 193 1.20 5.37 15.52
N LEU A 194 1.01 4.92 14.28
CA LEU A 194 1.72 5.40 13.11
C LEU A 194 0.76 6.22 12.26
N ALA A 195 0.95 7.54 12.21
CA ALA A 195 0.32 8.38 11.19
C ALA A 195 1.29 8.46 10.01
N TYR A 196 0.86 8.05 8.81
CA TYR A 196 1.77 7.89 7.68
C TYR A 196 1.19 8.32 6.36
N GLU A 197 2.10 8.65 5.46
CA GLU A 197 1.93 8.80 4.02
C GLU A 197 2.80 7.77 3.30
N LEU A 198 2.26 7.21 2.23
CA LEU A 198 2.90 6.22 1.39
C LEU A 198 2.76 6.66 -0.07
N ASP A 199 3.89 6.87 -0.72
CA ASP A 199 4.01 7.06 -2.16
C ASP A 199 4.62 5.79 -2.76
N ALA A 200 3.87 5.10 -3.62
CA ALA A 200 4.30 3.82 -4.18
C ALA A 200 4.09 3.72 -5.70
N THR A 201 4.92 2.88 -6.32
CA THR A 201 4.86 2.50 -7.73
C THR A 201 4.68 0.99 -7.80
N LEU A 202 3.67 0.56 -8.55
CA LEU A 202 3.44 -0.83 -8.95
C LEU A 202 4.16 -1.03 -10.28
N ASP A 203 5.09 -1.97 -10.32
CA ASP A 203 5.89 -2.30 -11.50
C ASP A 203 5.69 -3.77 -11.84
N GLY A 204 5.01 -4.01 -12.96
CA GLY A 204 4.76 -5.34 -13.48
C GLY A 204 3.98 -6.24 -12.53
N ILE A 205 2.98 -5.70 -11.80
CA ILE A 205 2.17 -6.51 -10.90
C ILE A 205 1.28 -7.44 -11.72
N GLN A 206 1.60 -8.73 -11.72
CA GLN A 206 0.90 -9.72 -12.52
C GLN A 206 -0.03 -10.57 -11.68
N GLY A 207 -1.20 -10.90 -12.23
CA GLY A 207 -2.11 -11.82 -11.59
C GLY A 207 -3.18 -12.36 -12.53
N PRO A 208 -3.89 -13.42 -12.14
CA PRO A 208 -4.85 -14.09 -12.99
C PRO A 208 -6.02 -13.17 -13.34
N ARG A 209 -6.41 -13.18 -14.61
CA ARG A 209 -7.66 -12.57 -15.06
C ARG A 209 -8.84 -13.18 -14.28
N GLY A 210 -9.76 -12.33 -13.85
CA GLY A 210 -10.99 -12.75 -13.20
C GLY A 210 -11.05 -12.42 -11.71
N LEU A 211 -11.56 -13.37 -10.93
CA LEU A 211 -12.00 -13.11 -9.56
C LEU A 211 -10.83 -12.76 -8.64
N ALA A 212 -11.02 -11.74 -7.78
CA ALA A 212 -10.04 -11.26 -6.82
C ALA A 212 -9.47 -12.37 -5.91
N LYS A 213 -10.25 -13.40 -5.59
CA LYS A 213 -9.79 -14.52 -4.77
C LYS A 213 -8.61 -15.30 -5.39
N ARG A 214 -8.46 -15.30 -6.73
CA ARG A 214 -7.35 -15.98 -7.40
C ARG A 214 -6.02 -15.27 -7.19
N TRP A 215 -6.06 -13.94 -7.01
CA TRP A 215 -4.87 -13.12 -6.78
C TRP A 215 -4.16 -13.45 -5.46
N ARG A 216 -4.89 -13.95 -4.47
CA ARG A 216 -4.36 -14.41 -3.17
C ARG A 216 -3.35 -15.57 -3.26
N ARG A 217 -3.11 -16.14 -4.43
CA ARG A 217 -2.23 -17.31 -4.62
C ARG A 217 -1.33 -17.22 -5.84
N ALA A 218 -1.47 -16.13 -6.61
CA ALA A 218 -0.87 -16.01 -7.93
C ALA A 218 -0.71 -14.52 -8.25
N VAL A 219 -0.04 -13.80 -7.37
CA VAL A 219 0.43 -12.44 -7.62
C VAL A 219 1.94 -12.48 -7.74
N ASP A 220 2.48 -11.76 -8.73
CA ASP A 220 3.90 -11.55 -8.97
C ASP A 220 4.16 -10.06 -9.21
N GLY A 221 5.43 -9.66 -9.16
CA GLY A 221 5.88 -8.30 -9.43
C GLY A 221 6.37 -7.58 -8.19
N THR A 222 6.59 -6.27 -8.36
CA THR A 222 7.25 -5.46 -7.33
C THR A 222 6.47 -4.19 -7.05
N ILE A 223 6.37 -3.83 -5.76
CA ILE A 223 5.93 -2.50 -5.32
C ILE A 223 7.10 -1.79 -4.67
N THR A 224 7.45 -0.61 -5.17
CA THR A 224 8.52 0.22 -4.58
C THR A 224 7.93 1.54 -4.11
N GLY A 225 8.54 2.18 -3.12
CA GLY A 225 8.02 3.44 -2.64
C GLY A 225 8.78 4.02 -1.46
N THR A 226 8.19 5.05 -0.87
CA THR A 226 8.67 5.70 0.36
C THR A 226 7.54 5.73 1.38
N LEU A 227 7.86 5.37 2.62
CA LEU A 227 7.00 5.50 3.78
C LEU A 227 7.48 6.69 4.61
N ARG A 228 6.61 7.69 4.78
CA ARG A 228 6.84 8.80 5.71
C ARG A 228 5.85 8.67 6.86
N ALA A 229 6.33 8.50 8.08
CA ALA A 229 5.48 8.26 9.22
C ALA A 229 5.97 8.93 10.50
N THR A 230 5.04 9.40 11.31
CA THR A 230 5.28 9.77 12.70
C THR A 230 4.78 8.64 13.60
N LEU A 231 5.70 7.94 14.26
CA LEU A 231 5.41 6.90 15.24
C LEU A 231 5.32 7.50 16.64
N THR A 232 4.12 7.43 17.22
CA THR A 232 3.87 7.76 18.63
C THR A 232 3.84 6.48 19.46
N ARG A 233 4.71 6.40 20.47
CA ARG A 233 4.74 5.27 21.42
C ARG A 233 4.16 5.71 22.75
N THR A 234 3.14 4.99 23.21
CA THR A 234 2.56 5.17 24.54
C THR A 234 2.82 3.88 25.33
N PRO A 235 4.00 3.75 25.96
CA PRO A 235 4.30 2.58 26.79
C PRO A 235 3.33 2.53 27.98
N ARG A 236 3.08 1.31 28.51
CA ARG A 236 2.19 1.14 29.67
C ARG A 236 2.71 1.88 30.91
N ASP A 237 4.03 1.89 31.08
CA ASP A 237 4.73 2.57 32.17
C ASP A 237 5.87 3.39 31.54
N GLY A 238 5.64 4.67 31.24
CA GLY A 238 6.66 5.56 30.69
C GLY A 238 6.11 6.81 30.04
N GLU A 239 7.01 7.64 29.52
CA GLU A 239 6.67 8.84 28.77
C GLU A 239 6.37 8.52 27.32
N THR A 240 5.40 9.23 26.74
CA THR A 240 5.13 9.17 25.30
C THR A 240 6.33 9.68 24.52
N SER A 241 6.72 8.97 23.47
CA SER A 241 7.81 9.37 22.56
C SER A 241 7.34 9.41 21.12
N LEU A 242 8.02 10.24 20.32
CA LEU A 242 7.80 10.42 18.89
C LEU A 242 9.07 10.02 18.12
N VAL A 243 8.88 9.31 17.02
CA VAL A 243 9.94 8.94 16.07
C VAL A 243 9.44 9.23 14.66
N GLU A 244 10.21 10.00 13.89
CA GLU A 244 9.96 10.17 12.46
C GLU A 244 10.63 9.04 11.68
N ILE A 245 9.91 8.50 10.70
CA ILE A 245 10.35 7.43 9.81
C ILE A 245 10.21 7.98 8.39
N ASP A 246 11.29 8.02 7.62
CA ASP A 246 11.29 8.34 6.19
C ASP A 246 12.16 7.29 5.50
N GLU A 247 11.53 6.21 5.03
CA GLU A 247 12.24 5.02 4.57
C GLU A 247 11.73 4.57 3.22
N ALA A 248 12.67 4.31 2.32
CA ALA A 248 12.37 3.62 1.08
C ALA A 248 12.06 2.15 1.36
N PHE A 249 11.11 1.60 0.61
CA PHE A 249 10.74 0.19 0.73
C PHE A 249 10.63 -0.49 -0.64
N THR A 250 10.72 -1.81 -0.60
CA THR A 250 10.43 -2.68 -1.74
C THR A 250 9.61 -3.86 -1.24
N ILE A 251 8.55 -4.21 -1.97
CA ILE A 251 7.69 -5.36 -1.68
C ILE A 251 7.73 -6.25 -2.90
N GLU A 252 8.23 -7.47 -2.72
CA GLU A 252 8.31 -8.48 -3.76
C GLU A 252 7.27 -9.57 -3.47
N PHE A 253 6.57 -10.03 -4.51
CA PHE A 253 5.66 -11.17 -4.42
C PHE A 253 6.34 -12.41 -5.01
N PRO A 254 7.10 -13.19 -4.22
CA PRO A 254 7.77 -14.36 -4.75
C PRO A 254 6.74 -15.37 -5.26
N VAL A 255 6.77 -15.66 -6.56
CA VAL A 255 6.02 -16.78 -7.14
C VAL A 255 6.62 -18.07 -6.63
N THR A 256 6.11 -18.59 -5.51
CA THR A 256 6.39 -19.96 -5.15
C THR A 256 5.36 -20.85 -5.85
N GLY A 257 5.83 -21.81 -6.66
CA GLY A 257 4.98 -22.83 -7.28
C GLY A 257 4.17 -23.68 -6.28
N SER A 258 4.32 -23.44 -4.97
CA SER A 258 3.54 -24.00 -3.87
C SER A 258 2.27 -23.21 -3.52
N GLY A 259 2.08 -22.00 -4.07
CA GLY A 259 0.94 -21.14 -3.73
C GLY A 259 1.07 -20.51 -2.33
N ASP A 260 2.29 -20.19 -1.90
CA ASP A 260 2.50 -19.49 -0.63
C ASP A 260 1.94 -18.07 -0.73
N ARG A 261 1.31 -17.62 0.36
CA ARG A 261 0.62 -16.33 0.46
C ARG A 261 1.51 -15.30 1.11
N VAL A 262 2.71 -15.10 0.58
CA VAL A 262 3.75 -14.30 1.24
C VAL A 262 4.23 -13.16 0.34
N ALA A 263 4.33 -11.96 0.91
CA ALA A 263 5.07 -10.85 0.36
C ALA A 263 6.38 -10.64 1.15
N GLU A 264 7.49 -10.39 0.46
CA GLU A 264 8.76 -10.01 1.08
C GLU A 264 8.88 -8.49 1.10
N ILE A 265 8.92 -7.89 2.29
CA ILE A 265 9.07 -6.44 2.48
C ILE A 265 10.53 -6.16 2.85
N LEU A 266 11.19 -5.33 2.06
CA LEU A 266 12.51 -4.78 2.33
C LEU A 266 12.35 -3.34 2.83
N LEU A 267 12.82 -3.05 4.04
CA LEU A 267 12.69 -1.75 4.70
C LEU A 267 13.89 -1.52 5.63
N GLY A 268 14.56 -0.36 5.54
CA GLY A 268 15.71 -0.04 6.40
C GLY A 268 16.82 -1.09 6.38
N GLY A 269 17.04 -1.74 5.22
CA GLY A 269 18.01 -2.83 5.04
C GLY A 269 17.60 -4.18 5.66
N ARG A 270 16.38 -4.29 6.21
CA ARG A 270 15.84 -5.53 6.79
C ARG A 270 14.81 -6.16 5.86
N ARG A 271 14.62 -7.47 6.01
CA ARG A 271 13.64 -8.25 5.26
C ARG A 271 12.58 -8.82 6.19
N TYR A 272 11.32 -8.65 5.82
CA TYR A 272 10.15 -9.13 6.52
C TYR A 272 9.31 -10.02 5.60
N ARG A 273 8.65 -11.03 6.16
CA ARG A 273 7.71 -11.88 5.43
C ARG A 273 6.30 -11.62 5.94
N ALA A 274 5.47 -11.04 5.09
CA ALA A 274 4.09 -10.69 5.39
C ALA A 274 3.13 -11.68 4.73
N ASP A 275 2.09 -12.10 5.45
CA ASP A 275 0.96 -12.82 4.87
C ASP A 275 0.11 -11.85 4.02
N ILE A 276 -0.12 -12.17 2.75
CA ILE A 276 -0.84 -11.27 1.83
C ILE A 276 -2.35 -11.18 2.08
N ASP A 277 -2.93 -12.15 2.79
CA ASP A 277 -4.33 -12.09 3.18
C ASP A 277 -4.49 -11.14 4.37
N THR A 278 -3.70 -11.36 5.43
CA THR A 278 -3.93 -10.70 6.73
C THR A 278 -3.05 -9.47 6.99
N GLY A 279 -1.92 -9.35 6.31
CA GLY A 279 -0.90 -8.34 6.60
C GLY A 279 -0.04 -8.66 7.82
N GLU A 280 -0.14 -9.86 8.38
CA GLU A 280 0.64 -10.28 9.54
C GLU A 280 2.09 -10.60 9.13
N ILE A 281 3.06 -10.14 9.93
CA ILE A 281 4.46 -10.47 9.70
C ILE A 281 4.86 -11.67 10.55
N GLY A 282 5.40 -12.71 9.89
CA GLY A 282 5.88 -13.91 10.55
C GLY A 282 7.06 -13.64 11.48
N GLY A 283 6.99 -14.15 12.71
CA GLY A 283 8.11 -14.15 13.66
C GLY A 283 8.34 -12.86 14.46
N LEU A 284 7.47 -11.85 14.31
CA LEU A 284 7.50 -10.66 15.16
C LEU A 284 6.70 -10.85 16.44
N ALA A 285 7.29 -10.50 17.58
CA ALA A 285 6.57 -10.30 18.83
C ALA A 285 6.00 -8.87 18.83
N LEU A 286 4.74 -8.72 18.37
CA LEU A 286 3.99 -7.47 18.35
C LEU A 286 3.49 -7.09 19.73
#